data_AF-A0A1V3X679-F1
#
_entry.id   AF-A0A1V3X679-F1
#
_cell.length_a   1.000
_cell.length_b   1.000
_cell.length_c   1.000
_cell.angle_alpha   90.00
_cell.angle_beta   90.00
_cell.angle_gamma   90.00
#
_symmetry.space_group_name_H-M   'P 1'
#
loop_
_entity.id
_entity.type
_entity.pdbx_description
1 polymer ?
#
loop_
_entity_poly.entity_id
_entity_poly.type
_entity_poly.pdbx_seq_one_letter_code
_entity_poly.pdbx_strand_id
1 'polypeptide(L)'
;MIALHGKGSDAATVMAGGVEQGLAQAVNAGLPPFAVVAVDGGGSYWHKRASGEDSGAMVLSELIPLLDTHNLDTSRVAFLGWSMGGYGRYCSAADSDRLGPRRYAR
;
A
#
# COMPACT_ATOMS: atom_id res chain seq x y z
N MET A 1 -6.30 2.77 -0.44
CA MET A 1 -5.66 1.45 -0.61
C MET A 1 -4.21 1.66 -1.04
N ILE A 2 -3.27 1.00 -0.39
CA ILE A 2 -1.86 1.00 -0.75
C ILE A 2 -1.56 -0.25 -1.57
N ALA A 3 -1.02 -0.07 -2.76
CA ALA A 3 -0.69 -1.13 -3.69
C ALA A 3 0.84 -1.31 -3.77
N LEU A 4 1.31 -2.51 -3.42
CA LEU A 4 2.72 -2.85 -3.29
C LEU A 4 3.19 -3.66 -4.50
N HIS A 5 4.22 -3.18 -5.18
CA HIS A 5 4.76 -3.85 -6.37
C HIS A 5 5.55 -5.13 -6.04
N GLY A 6 5.73 -5.95 -7.08
CA GLY A 6 6.59 -7.15 -7.05
C GLY A 6 8.08 -6.81 -7.13
N LYS A 7 8.95 -7.79 -6.84
CA LYS A 7 10.40 -7.59 -6.96
C LYS A 7 10.78 -7.39 -8.43
N GLY A 8 11.64 -6.40 -8.70
CA GLY A 8 12.05 -6.05 -10.07
C GLY A 8 11.01 -5.24 -10.86
N SER A 9 10.03 -4.69 -10.15
CA SER A 9 8.98 -3.81 -10.67
C SER A 9 8.97 -2.51 -9.86
N ASP A 10 8.04 -1.61 -10.16
CA ASP A 10 7.92 -0.25 -9.63
C ASP A 10 6.44 0.16 -9.49
N ALA A 11 6.21 1.35 -8.93
CA ALA A 11 4.89 1.94 -8.76
C ALA A 11 4.16 2.16 -10.09
N ALA A 12 4.88 2.50 -11.15
CA ALA A 12 4.30 2.72 -12.48
C ALA A 12 3.68 1.42 -13.03
N THR A 13 4.34 0.29 -12.82
CA THR A 13 3.84 -1.02 -13.22
C THR A 13 2.57 -1.40 -12.47
N VAL A 14 2.44 -1.00 -11.18
CA VAL A 14 1.20 -1.19 -10.42
C VAL A 14 0.05 -0.45 -11.09
N MET A 15 0.26 0.82 -11.45
CA MET A 15 -0.77 1.65 -12.07
C MET A 15 -1.12 1.18 -13.48
N ALA A 16 -0.12 0.71 -14.25
CA ALA A 16 -0.31 0.13 -15.57
C ALA A 16 -1.10 -1.19 -15.56
N GLY A 17 -1.23 -1.84 -14.40
CA GLY A 17 -2.00 -3.08 -14.21
C GLY A 17 -3.52 -2.91 -14.27
N GLY A 18 -4.03 -1.76 -14.73
CA GLY A 18 -5.47 -1.51 -14.90
C GLY A 18 -6.17 -1.03 -13.62
N VAL A 19 -5.42 -0.41 -12.70
CA VAL A 19 -5.96 0.12 -11.43
C VAL A 19 -7.08 1.12 -11.66
N GLU A 20 -6.93 1.99 -12.67
CA GLU A 20 -7.93 3.00 -13.01
C GLU A 20 -9.25 2.36 -13.47
N GLN A 21 -9.18 1.37 -14.38
CA GLN A 21 -10.36 0.68 -14.87
C GLN A 21 -11.02 -0.15 -13.76
N GLY A 22 -10.23 -0.84 -12.94
CA GLY A 22 -10.74 -1.61 -11.81
C GLY A 22 -11.42 -0.73 -10.76
N LEU A 23 -10.84 0.45 -10.46
CA LEU A 23 -11.44 1.43 -9.56
C LEU A 23 -12.76 1.97 -10.12
N ALA A 24 -12.79 2.37 -11.39
CA ALA A 24 -14.01 2.85 -12.03
C ALA A 24 -15.12 1.79 -12.03
N GLN A 25 -14.79 0.54 -12.30
CA GLN A 25 -15.74 -0.58 -12.24
C GLN A 25 -16.25 -0.82 -10.82
N ALA A 26 -15.37 -0.80 -9.82
CA ALA A 26 -15.72 -0.97 -8.41
C ALA A 26 -16.71 0.10 -7.92
N VAL A 27 -16.42 1.37 -8.24
CA VAL A 27 -17.30 2.50 -7.88
C VAL A 27 -18.64 2.41 -8.62
N ASN A 28 -18.63 2.07 -9.92
CA ASN A 28 -19.86 1.86 -10.69
C ASN A 28 -20.70 0.68 -10.17
N ALA A 29 -20.08 -0.33 -9.55
CA ALA A 29 -20.74 -1.44 -8.89
C ALA A 29 -21.30 -1.11 -7.50
N GLY A 30 -21.14 0.14 -7.04
CA GLY A 30 -21.69 0.64 -5.78
C GLY A 30 -20.73 0.62 -4.59
N LEU A 31 -19.43 0.33 -4.80
CA LEU A 31 -18.44 0.52 -3.75
C LEU A 31 -18.22 2.02 -3.50
N PRO A 32 -18.02 2.46 -2.25
CA PRO A 32 -17.65 3.84 -1.95
C PRO A 32 -16.37 4.22 -2.71
N PRO A 33 -16.24 5.46 -3.23
CA PRO A 33 -15.00 5.92 -3.84
C PRO A 33 -13.81 5.79 -2.89
N PHE A 34 -12.68 5.31 -3.40
CA PHE A 34 -11.44 5.19 -2.63
C PHE A 34 -10.23 5.54 -3.51
N ALA A 35 -9.16 6.02 -2.88
CA ALA A 35 -7.89 6.26 -3.56
C ALA A 35 -7.04 4.98 -3.61
N VAL A 36 -6.32 4.78 -4.72
CA VAL A 36 -5.25 3.77 -4.82
C VAL A 36 -3.92 4.50 -4.95
N VAL A 37 -2.95 4.09 -4.14
CA VAL A 37 -1.62 4.71 -4.08
C VAL A 37 -0.58 3.62 -4.19
N ALA A 38 0.43 3.84 -5.03
CA ALA A 38 1.62 2.99 -5.13
C ALA A 38 2.87 3.84 -4.86
N VAL A 39 3.92 3.20 -4.34
CA VAL A 39 5.22 3.82 -4.07
C VAL A 39 6.32 2.83 -4.45
N ASP A 40 7.51 3.32 -4.77
CA ASP A 40 8.68 2.49 -5.01
C ASP A 40 9.31 2.06 -3.69
N GLY A 41 9.39 0.74 -3.47
CA GLY A 41 10.01 0.14 -2.28
C GLY A 41 11.31 -0.60 -2.56
N GLY A 42 11.83 -0.48 -3.79
CA GLY A 42 13.03 -1.20 -4.22
C GLY A 42 12.84 -2.72 -4.31
N GLY A 43 13.93 -3.48 -4.30
CA GLY A 43 13.93 -4.93 -4.45
C GLY A 43 14.14 -5.73 -3.16
N SER A 44 14.18 -5.05 -2.02
CA SER A 44 14.62 -5.58 -0.73
C SER A 44 13.49 -6.21 0.09
N TYR A 45 12.24 -6.18 -0.39
CA TYR A 45 11.01 -6.57 0.32
C TYR A 45 10.53 -5.52 1.34
N TRP A 46 9.21 -5.52 1.56
CA TRP A 46 8.47 -4.53 2.35
C TRP A 46 8.53 -4.77 3.87
N HIS A 47 9.72 -5.02 4.40
CA HIS A 47 9.95 -5.17 5.84
C HIS A 47 11.42 -4.95 6.16
N LYS A 48 11.73 -4.76 7.45
CA LYS A 48 13.10 -4.58 7.92
C LYS A 48 14.04 -5.69 7.47
N ARG A 49 15.16 -5.28 6.88
CA ARG A 49 16.26 -6.14 6.41
C ARG A 49 17.47 -6.04 7.33
N ALA A 50 18.31 -7.07 7.26
CA ALA A 50 19.59 -7.08 7.97
C ALA A 50 20.54 -5.95 7.52
N SER A 51 20.40 -5.47 6.28
CA SER A 51 21.11 -4.29 5.76
C SER A 51 20.65 -2.97 6.40
N GLY A 52 19.55 -2.96 7.15
CA GLY A 52 18.94 -1.77 7.74
C GLY A 52 17.82 -1.15 6.90
N GLU A 53 17.67 -1.55 5.63
CA GLU A 53 16.57 -1.09 4.77
C GLU A 53 15.21 -1.59 5.29
N ASP A 54 14.21 -0.71 5.33
CA ASP A 54 12.87 -1.03 5.82
C ASP A 54 11.80 -0.28 5.02
N SER A 55 11.54 -0.76 3.80
CA SER A 55 10.50 -0.21 2.93
C SER A 55 9.09 -0.34 3.53
N GLY A 56 8.89 -1.27 4.48
CA GLY A 56 7.63 -1.40 5.23
C GLY A 56 7.43 -0.21 6.18
N ALA A 57 8.47 0.16 6.94
CA ALA A 57 8.42 1.35 7.80
C ALA A 57 8.20 2.63 7.01
N MET A 58 8.84 2.80 5.84
CA MET A 58 8.60 3.96 4.98
C MET A 58 7.11 4.09 4.61
N VAL A 59 6.45 3.00 4.23
CA VAL A 59 5.02 3.05 3.89
C VAL A 59 4.16 3.47 5.10
N LEU A 60 4.43 2.90 6.28
CA LEU A 60 3.61 3.12 7.47
C LEU A 60 3.86 4.47 8.14
N SER A 61 5.12 4.91 8.18
CA SER A 61 5.58 6.06 8.96
C SER A 61 5.84 7.30 8.12
N GLU A 62 5.94 7.18 6.80
CA GLU A 62 6.22 8.32 5.91
C GLU A 62 5.10 8.49 4.88
N LEU A 63 4.79 7.46 4.08
CA LEU A 63 3.80 7.58 3.01
C LEU A 63 2.39 7.86 3.54
N ILE A 64 1.89 7.07 4.51
CA ILE A 64 0.54 7.26 5.02
C ILE A 64 0.35 8.65 5.66
N PRO A 65 1.27 9.14 6.51
CA PRO A 65 1.22 10.52 6.98
C PRO A 65 1.27 11.56 5.86
N LEU A 66 2.07 11.34 4.81
CA LEU A 66 2.11 12.24 3.65
C LEU A 66 0.74 12.33 2.95
N LEU A 67 0.06 11.20 2.76
CA LEU A 67 -1.27 11.18 2.12
C LEU A 67 -2.32 11.97 2.93
N ASP A 68 -2.22 11.95 4.26
CA ASP A 68 -3.08 12.74 5.14
C ASP A 68 -2.90 14.25 4.89
N THR A 69 -1.66 14.71 4.65
CA THR A 69 -1.39 16.11 4.28
C THR A 69 -1.98 16.53 2.93
N HIS A 70 -2.31 15.55 2.08
CA HIS A 70 -3.00 15.77 0.81
C HIS A 70 -4.53 15.62 0.91
N ASN A 71 -5.09 15.61 2.13
CA ASN A 71 -6.52 15.45 2.40
C ASN A 71 -7.13 14.13 1.90
N LEU A 72 -6.33 13.07 1.81
CA LEU A 72 -6.84 11.72 1.55
C LEU A 72 -7.28 11.07 2.85
N ASP A 73 -8.42 10.36 2.82
CA ASP A 73 -8.89 9.61 3.98
C ASP A 73 -7.95 8.43 4.27
N THR A 74 -7.11 8.60 5.29
CA THR A 74 -6.21 7.58 5.82
C THR A 74 -6.72 6.95 7.12
N SER A 75 -7.98 7.23 7.49
CA SER A 75 -8.60 6.64 8.69
C SER A 75 -8.81 5.13 8.55
N ARG A 76 -8.89 4.63 7.30
CA ARG A 76 -8.93 3.21 6.95
C ARG A 76 -8.05 2.93 5.74
N VAL A 77 -7.03 2.09 5.94
CA VAL A 77 -6.04 1.72 4.94
C VAL A 77 -6.09 0.22 4.72
N ALA A 78 -6.23 -0.18 3.46
CA ALA A 78 -6.08 -1.56 3.01
C ALA A 78 -4.80 -1.71 2.17
N PHE A 79 -4.22 -2.90 2.18
CA PHE A 79 -3.02 -3.24 1.41
C PHE A 79 -3.33 -4.32 0.36
N LEU A 80 -2.83 -4.09 -0.86
CA LEU A 80 -2.84 -5.03 -1.97
C LEU A 80 -1.41 -5.21 -2.48
N GLY A 81 -1.05 -6.39 -2.96
CA GLY A 81 0.23 -6.58 -3.63
C GLY A 81 0.42 -7.98 -4.18
N TRP A 82 1.40 -8.13 -5.07
CA TRP A 82 1.71 -9.39 -5.75
C TRP A 82 3.15 -9.83 -5.47
N SER A 83 3.38 -11.15 -5.34
CA SER A 83 4.71 -11.71 -5.06
C SER A 83 5.36 -11.04 -3.83
N MET A 84 6.47 -10.31 -4.00
CA MET A 84 7.08 -9.47 -2.96
C MET A 84 6.07 -8.53 -2.28
N GLY A 85 5.21 -7.86 -3.05
CA GLY A 85 4.16 -6.99 -2.51
C GLY A 85 3.07 -7.75 -1.76
N GLY A 86 2.78 -8.99 -2.17
CA GLY A 86 1.85 -9.87 -1.46
C GLY A 86 2.39 -10.26 -0.09
N TYR A 87 3.69 -10.56 -0.01
CA TYR A 87 4.38 -10.75 1.27
C TYR A 87 4.36 -9.48 2.11
N GLY A 88 4.61 -8.32 1.49
CA GLY A 88 4.56 -7.01 2.14
C GLY A 88 3.21 -6.67 2.77
N ARG A 89 2.10 -7.08 2.14
CA ARG A 89 0.75 -6.98 2.72
C ARG A 89 0.65 -7.73 4.05
N TYR A 90 1.18 -8.95 4.13
CA TYR A 90 1.15 -9.73 5.38
C TYR A 90 2.02 -9.12 6.47
N CYS A 91 3.21 -8.63 6.13
CA CYS A 91 4.06 -7.90 7.06
C CYS A 91 3.38 -6.62 7.56
N SER A 92 2.73 -5.86 6.67
CA SER A 92 1.99 -4.65 7.04
C SER A 92 0.82 -4.95 7.99
N ALA A 93 0.17 -6.11 7.82
CA ALA A 93 -0.86 -6.56 8.76
C ALA A 93 -0.27 -6.89 10.14
N ALA A 94 0.89 -7.53 10.19
CA ALA A 94 1.61 -7.83 11.42
C ALA A 94 2.09 -6.56 12.15
N ASP A 95 2.48 -5.52 11.39
CA ASP A 95 2.90 -4.22 11.90
C ASP A 95 1.75 -3.21 12.05
N SER A 96 0.49 -3.66 12.00
CA SER A 96 -0.70 -2.79 12.05
C SER A 96 -0.82 -1.97 13.34
N ASP A 97 -0.12 -2.37 14.41
CA ASP A 97 0.00 -1.57 15.64
C ASP A 97 0.63 -0.19 15.36
N ARG A 98 1.51 -0.07 14.36
CA ARG A 98 2.11 1.22 13.95
C ARG A 98 1.09 2.16 13.30
N LEU A 99 0.01 1.63 12.74
CA LEU A 99 -1.11 2.41 12.18
C LEU A 99 -2.21 2.68 13.23
N GLY A 100 -2.20 1.92 14.32
CA GLY A 100 -3.31 1.80 15.24
C GLY A 100 -4.36 0.79 14.74
N PRO A 101 -4.91 -0.06 15.63
CA PRO A 101 -5.72 -1.23 15.26
C PRO A 101 -7.04 -0.89 14.53
N ARG A 102 -7.48 0.38 14.56
CA ARG A 102 -8.69 0.84 13.85
C ARG A 102 -8.43 1.28 12.41
N ARG A 103 -7.18 1.58 12.04
CA ARG A 103 -6.83 2.08 10.71
C ARG A 103 -6.58 0.96 9.70
N TYR A 104 -6.19 -0.24 10.12
CA TYR A 104 -5.96 -1.35 9.18
C TYR A 104 -7.29 -2.02 8.78
N ALA A 105 -7.65 -1.94 7.50
CA ALA A 105 -8.79 -2.64 6.93
C ALA A 105 -8.38 -4.06 6.49
N ARG A 106 -9.07 -5.07 7.04
CA ARG A 106 -8.85 -6.49 6.71
C ARG A 106 -9.56 -6.89 5.43
#